data_AF-L8A3U6-F1
#
_entry.id   AF-L8A3U6-F1
#
_cell.length_a   1.000
_cell.length_b   1.000
_cell.length_c   1.000
_cell.angle_alpha   90.00
_cell.angle_beta   90.00
_cell.angle_gamma   90.00
#
_symmetry.space_group_name_H-M   'P 1'
#
loop_
_entity.id
_entity.type
_entity.pdbx_description
1 polymer ?
#
loop_
_entity_poly.entity_id
_entity_poly.type
_entity_poly.pdbx_seq_one_letter_code
_entity_poly.pdbx_strand_id
1 'polypeptide(L)'
;MKIHHIGSMNVNPYQRQLVKTERLAAGKANGDQVEISKEAKELQEAASWEQARQAKLEELRQQIETGAYEVDPRAVAKRMIEYYRNHR
;
A
#
# COMPACT_ATOMS: atom_id res chain seq x y z
N MET A 1 57.50 0.32 -43.56
CA MET A 1 56.26 0.27 -42.75
C MET A 1 55.74 -1.16 -42.73
N LYS A 2 55.43 -1.72 -41.56
CA LYS A 2 54.78 -3.05 -41.44
C LYS A 2 53.27 -2.84 -41.34
N ILE A 3 52.51 -3.48 -42.22
CA ILE A 3 51.04 -3.40 -42.25
C ILE A 3 50.51 -4.67 -41.57
N HIS A 4 49.77 -4.51 -40.47
CA HIS A 4 49.10 -5.62 -39.80
C HIS A 4 47.71 -5.80 -40.41
N HIS A 5 47.39 -7.02 -40.83
CA HIS A 5 46.05 -7.36 -41.30
C HIS A 5 45.10 -7.33 -40.10
N ILE A 6 44.09 -6.48 -40.17
CA ILE A 6 43.02 -6.44 -39.16
C ILE A 6 42.08 -7.58 -39.54
N GLY A 7 42.16 -8.70 -38.83
CA GLY A 7 41.33 -9.88 -39.07
C GLY A 7 39.84 -9.51 -39.06
N SER A 8 39.07 -10.16 -39.93
CA SER A 8 37.62 -9.97 -40.03
C SER A 8 36.98 -9.98 -38.65
N MET A 9 36.40 -8.85 -38.25
CA MET A 9 35.61 -8.77 -37.02
C MET A 9 34.53 -9.84 -37.08
N ASN A 10 34.68 -10.88 -36.28
CA ASN A 10 33.75 -11.99 -36.16
C ASN A 10 32.52 -11.54 -35.35
N VAL A 11 31.75 -10.60 -35.92
CA VAL A 11 30.55 -10.04 -35.29
C VAL A 11 29.36 -10.94 -35.59
N ASN A 12 29.27 -12.02 -34.82
CA ASN A 12 28.21 -13.03 -34.94
C ASN A 12 26.82 -12.37 -34.78
N PRO A 13 25.97 -12.35 -35.83
CA PRO A 13 24.72 -11.59 -35.82
C PRO A 13 23.71 -12.10 -34.79
N TYR A 14 23.78 -13.38 -34.42
CA TYR A 14 22.91 -13.99 -33.42
C TYR A 14 23.15 -13.43 -32.01
N GLN A 15 24.39 -13.10 -31.65
CA GLN A 15 24.69 -12.49 -30.35
C GLN A 15 24.08 -11.08 -30.24
N ARG A 16 23.99 -10.34 -31.34
CA ARG A 16 23.37 -9.02 -31.36
C ARG A 16 21.85 -9.08 -31.16
N GLN A 17 21.20 -10.18 -31.54
CA GLN A 17 19.77 -10.38 -31.32
C GLN A 17 19.47 -10.60 -29.83
N LEU A 18 20.27 -11.43 -29.15
CA LEU A 18 20.17 -11.68 -27.71
C LEU A 18 20.36 -10.40 -26.88
N VAL A 19 21.38 -9.60 -27.21
CA VAL A 19 21.63 -8.32 -26.54
C VAL A 19 20.48 -7.32 -26.77
N LYS A 20 19.81 -7.35 -27.93
CA LYS A 20 18.62 -6.52 -28.18
C LYS A 20 17.42 -6.97 -27.34
N THR A 21 17.19 -8.27 -27.19
CA THR A 21 16.09 -8.80 -26.36
C THR A 21 16.28 -8.50 -24.88
N GLU A 22 17.51 -8.57 -24.36
CA GLU A 22 17.81 -8.20 -22.96
C GLU A 22 17.59 -6.71 -22.71
N ARG A 23 17.96 -5.84 -23.67
CA ARG A 23 17.71 -4.39 -23.56
C ARG A 23 16.23 -4.02 -23.63
N LEU A 24 15.41 -4.80 -24.34
CA LEU A 24 13.95 -4.61 -24.36
C LEU A 24 13.30 -5.07 -23.04
N ALA A 25 13.87 -6.06 -22.34
CA ALA A 25 13.40 -6.49 -21.02
C ALA A 25 13.77 -5.49 -19.91
N ALA A 26 14.91 -4.81 -20.02
CA ALA A 26 15.33 -3.74 -19.12
C ALA A 26 14.52 -2.43 -19.27
N GLY A 27 13.72 -2.32 -20.34
CA GLY A 27 12.85 -1.19 -20.63
C GLY A 27 11.39 -1.40 -20.22
N LYS A 28 11.08 -2.36 -19.34
CA LYS A 28 9.77 -2.39 -18.68
C LYS A 28 9.65 -1.14 -17.82
N ALA A 29 9.05 -0.11 -18.40
CA ALA A 29 8.54 1.04 -17.70
C ALA A 29 7.83 0.55 -16.43
N ASN A 30 8.16 1.18 -15.31
CA ASN A 30 7.41 1.02 -14.06
C ASN A 30 5.93 1.12 -14.43
N GLY A 31 5.20 0.00 -14.35
CA GLY A 31 3.77 0.00 -14.60
C GLY A 31 3.08 0.90 -13.59
N ASP A 32 1.87 1.36 -13.91
CA ASP A 32 1.05 2.10 -12.96
C ASP A 32 0.97 1.31 -11.65
N GLN A 33 1.61 1.82 -10.60
CA GLN A 33 1.68 1.21 -9.29
C GLN A 33 0.92 2.11 -8.32
N VAL A 34 -0.10 1.53 -7.68
CA VAL A 34 -0.83 2.21 -6.61
C VAL A 34 -0.08 1.95 -5.31
N GLU A 35 0.65 2.95 -4.82
CA GLU A 35 1.29 2.92 -3.50
C GLU A 35 0.52 3.78 -2.50
N ILE A 36 0.46 3.33 -1.24
CA ILE A 36 -0.06 4.14 -0.14
C ILE A 36 0.99 5.22 0.18
N SER A 37 0.57 6.49 0.25
CA SER A 37 1.48 7.60 0.56
C SER A 37 2.17 7.40 1.90
N LYS A 38 3.42 7.85 2.01
CA LYS A 38 4.18 7.75 3.28
C LYS A 38 3.46 8.45 4.42
N GLU A 39 2.86 9.61 4.16
CA GLU A 39 2.07 10.36 5.13
C GLU A 39 0.81 9.58 5.56
N ALA A 40 0.16 8.86 4.64
CA ALA A 40 -1.02 8.06 4.96
C ALA A 40 -0.66 6.86 5.85
N LYS A 41 0.52 6.27 5.63
CA LYS A 41 1.05 5.19 6.46
C LYS A 41 1.40 5.68 7.87
N GLU A 42 2.03 6.85 7.98
CA GLU A 42 2.33 7.49 9.26
C GLU A 42 1.05 7.83 10.04
N LEU A 43 -0.01 8.32 9.38
CA LEU A 43 -1.31 8.56 10.00
C LEU A 43 -1.98 7.27 10.49
N GLN A 44 -1.82 6.16 9.76
CA GLN A 44 -2.31 4.85 10.19
C GLN A 44 -1.55 4.34 11.41
N GLU A 45 -0.23 4.53 11.46
CA GLU A 45 0.62 4.12 12.57
C GLU A 45 0.44 5.01 13.81
N ALA A 46 0.13 6.30 13.63
CA ALA A 46 -0.21 7.23 14.71
C ALA A 46 -1.53 6.85 15.43
N ALA A 47 -2.30 5.93 14.85
CA ALA A 47 -3.56 5.42 15.39
C ALA A 47 -3.32 4.38 16.52
N SER A 48 -2.51 4.72 17.53
CA SER A 48 -2.24 3.90 18.72
C SER A 48 -3.41 3.92 19.73
N TRP A 49 -4.63 3.73 19.25
CA TRP A 49 -5.84 3.64 20.09
C TRP A 49 -6.29 2.19 20.31
N GLU A 50 -5.53 1.21 19.82
CA GLU A 50 -5.84 -0.22 19.90
C GLU A 50 -6.08 -0.68 21.35
N GLN A 51 -5.23 -0.24 22.30
CA GLN A 51 -5.35 -0.59 23.71
C GLN A 51 -6.61 0.02 24.35
N ALA A 52 -6.85 1.31 24.08
CA ALA A 52 -8.06 2.00 24.57
C ALA A 52 -9.34 1.38 23.98
N ARG A 53 -9.26 0.90 22.73
CA ARG A 53 -10.34 0.19 22.06
C ARG A 53 -10.60 -1.17 22.73
N GLN A 54 -9.56 -1.93 23.01
CA GLN A 54 -9.66 -3.24 23.66
C GLN A 54 -10.36 -3.12 25.01
N ALA A 55 -9.91 -2.18 25.86
CA ALA A 55 -10.55 -1.92 27.15
C ALA A 55 -12.04 -1.57 27.00
N LYS A 56 -12.38 -0.69 26.06
CA LYS A 56 -13.79 -0.34 25.79
C LYS A 56 -14.63 -1.53 25.30
N LEU A 57 -14.06 -2.42 24.49
CA LEU A 57 -14.76 -3.60 24.01
C LEU A 57 -15.02 -4.60 25.13
N GLU A 58 -14.07 -4.78 26.05
CA GLU A 58 -14.25 -5.64 27.22
C GLU A 58 -15.36 -5.14 28.15
N GLU A 59 -15.38 -3.83 28.43
CA GLU A 59 -16.45 -3.21 29.21
C GLU A 59 -17.84 -3.42 28.57
N LEU A 60 -17.93 -3.19 27.26
CA LEU A 60 -19.19 -3.40 26.52
C LEU A 60 -19.63 -4.87 26.55
N ARG A 61 -18.69 -5.82 26.41
CA ARG A 61 -19.02 -7.25 26.52
C ARG A 61 -19.60 -7.59 27.88
N GLN A 62 -18.99 -7.12 28.96
CA GLN A 62 -19.49 -7.34 30.32
C GLN A 62 -20.90 -6.75 30.51
N GLN A 63 -21.17 -5.54 30.01
CA GLN A 63 -22.49 -4.91 30.07
C GLN A 63 -23.56 -5.71 29.30
N ILE A 64 -23.19 -6.29 28.15
CA ILE A 64 -24.09 -7.12 27.35
C ILE A 64 -24.37 -8.46 28.05
N GLU A 65 -23.34 -9.12 28.57
CA GLU A 65 -23.48 -10.41 29.27
C GLU A 65 -24.33 -10.31 30.54
N THR A 66 -24.20 -9.19 31.27
CA THR A 66 -24.98 -8.90 32.47
C THR A 66 -26.39 -8.38 32.18
N GLY A 67 -26.72 -8.14 30.90
CA GLY A 67 -27.99 -7.57 30.48
C GLY A 67 -28.19 -6.09 30.84
N ALA A 68 -27.13 -5.41 31.29
CA ALA A 68 -27.15 -4.00 31.68
C ALA A 68 -26.91 -3.05 30.49
N TYR A 69 -26.67 -3.58 29.29
CA TYR A 69 -26.48 -2.77 28.08
C TYR A 69 -27.81 -2.24 27.55
N GLU A 70 -28.03 -0.94 27.70
CA GLU A 70 -29.19 -0.24 27.16
C GLU A 70 -28.82 0.55 25.90
N VAL A 71 -29.59 0.33 24.82
CA VAL A 71 -29.42 1.08 23.57
C VAL A 71 -30.18 2.39 23.69
N ASP A 72 -29.47 3.52 23.74
CA ASP A 72 -30.08 4.86 23.67
C ASP A 72 -30.28 5.30 22.20
N PRO A 73 -31.52 5.35 21.67
CA PRO A 73 -31.78 5.74 20.29
C PRO A 73 -31.40 7.20 20.00
N ARG A 74 -31.46 8.09 21.00
CA ARG A 74 -31.08 9.50 20.85
C ARG A 74 -29.57 9.65 20.70
N ALA A 75 -28.80 8.90 21.49
CA ALA A 75 -27.34 8.86 21.36
C ALA A 75 -26.91 8.32 19.99
N VAL A 76 -27.58 7.28 19.49
CA VAL A 76 -27.33 6.72 18.14
C VAL A 76 -27.59 7.79 17.07
N ALA A 77 -28.76 8.42 17.08
CA ALA A 77 -29.11 9.44 16.09
C ALA A 77 -28.14 10.64 16.13
N LYS A 78 -27.77 11.09 17.34
CA LYS A 78 -26.77 12.15 17.53
C LYS A 78 -25.42 11.77 16.92
N ARG A 79 -24.93 10.55 17.20
CA ARG A 79 -23.66 10.04 16.66
C ARG A 79 -23.67 9.94 15.15
N MET A 80 -24.78 9.48 14.56
CA MET A 80 -24.93 9.44 13.10
C MET A 80 -24.81 10.84 12.50
N ILE A 81 -25.53 11.82 13.06
CA ILE A 81 -25.48 13.21 12.59
C ILE A 81 -24.07 13.80 12.73
N GLU A 82 -23.43 13.62 13.88
CA GLU A 82 -22.05 14.10 14.13
C GLU A 82 -21.05 13.51 13.12
N TYR A 83 -21.12 12.21 12.86
CA TYR A 83 -20.23 11.54 11.93
C TYR A 83 -20.35 12.12 10.51
N TYR A 84 -21.58 12.25 9.99
CA TYR A 84 -21.78 12.72 8.62
C TYR A 84 -21.65 14.23 8.44
N ARG A 85 -21.84 15.04 9.50
CA ARG A 85 -21.66 16.51 9.43
C ARG A 85 -20.21 16.94 9.56
N ASN A 86 -19.40 16.24 10.37
CA ASN A 86 -18.01 16.61 10.61
C ASN A 86 -17.05 16.16 9.49
N HIS A 87 -17.48 15.31 8.57
CA HIS A 87 -16.70 14.83 7.42
C HIS A 87 -17.16 15.46 6.09
N ARG A 88 -17.75 16.64 6.13
CA ARG A 88 -18.18 17.40 4.94
C ARG A 88 -17.28 18.59 4.67
#